data_AF-A0AAE3FRA2-F1
#
_entry.id   AF-A0AAE3FRA2-F1
#
_cell.length_a   1.000
_cell.length_b   1.000
_cell.length_c   1.000
_cell.angle_alpha   90.00
_cell.angle_beta   90.00
_cell.angle_gamma   90.00
#
_symmetry.space_group_name_H-M   'P 1'
#
loop_
_entity.id
_entity.type
_entity.pdbx_description
1 polymer ?
#
loop_
_entity_poly.entity_id
_entity_poly.type
_entity_poly.pdbx_seq_one_letter_code
_entity_poly.pdbx_strand_id
1 'polypeptide(L)'
;MLKPFVFYGSLSLAGMVFAFVGGVNLTGEIVGPGSVLMSLGGLGMILYSAYTLVLGEPVESVPEDMWVAATAAGAALLALWAVTVSPV
;
A
#
# COMPACT_ATOMS: atom_id res chain seq x y z
N MET A 1 5.79 12.48 15.42
CA MET A 1 6.38 11.69 14.31
C MET A 1 5.83 10.27 14.19
N LEU A 2 5.56 9.56 15.29
CA LEU A 2 5.06 8.17 15.23
C LEU A 2 3.80 8.00 14.36
N LYS A 3 2.81 8.88 14.52
CA LYS A 3 1.54 8.83 13.79
C LYS A 3 1.71 8.89 12.25
N PRO A 4 2.46 9.86 11.68
CA PRO A 4 2.78 9.84 10.26
C PRO A 4 3.50 8.57 9.78
N PHE A 5 4.46 8.06 10.56
CA PHE A 5 5.14 6.80 10.20
C PHE A 5 4.18 5.62 10.15
N VAL A 6 3.24 5.54 11.10
CA VAL A 6 2.22 4.48 11.09
C VAL A 6 1.32 4.62 9.86
N PHE A 7 0.85 5.83 9.55
CA PHE A 7 -0.04 6.04 8.41
C PHE A 7 0.63 5.74 7.05
N TYR A 8 1.75 6.41 6.75
CA TYR A 8 2.46 6.22 5.49
C TYR A 8 3.17 4.87 5.39
N GLY A 9 3.59 4.30 6.52
CA GLY A 9 4.08 2.92 6.58
C GLY A 9 2.99 1.91 6.22
N SER A 10 1.75 2.13 6.68
CA SER A 10 0.61 1.29 6.34
C SER A 10 0.21 1.41 4.86
N LEU A 11 0.25 2.63 4.29
CA LEU A 11 0.05 2.84 2.87
C LEU A 11 1.15 2.17 2.03
N SER A 12 2.40 2.27 2.45
CA SER A 12 3.52 1.57 1.82
C SER A 12 3.33 0.05 1.85
N LEU A 13 2.88 -0.50 2.99
CA LEU A 13 2.59 -1.94 3.12
C LEU A 13 1.49 -2.39 2.16
N ALA A 14 0.37 -1.68 2.12
CA ALA A 14 -0.69 -1.96 1.16
C ALA A 14 -0.20 -1.83 -0.29
N GLY A 15 0.68 -0.85 -0.55
CA GLY A 15 1.28 -0.62 -1.86
C GLY A 15 2.16 -1.77 -2.30
N MET A 16 2.97 -2.32 -1.39
CA MET A 16 3.80 -3.51 -1.65
C MET A 16 2.94 -4.71 -2.00
N VAL A 17 1.83 -4.92 -1.28
CA VAL A 17 0.90 -6.02 -1.58
C VAL A 17 0.34 -5.88 -2.99
N PHE A 18 -0.22 -4.71 -3.35
CA PHE A 18 -0.80 -4.51 -4.68
C PHE A 18 0.24 -4.58 -5.81
N ALA A 19 1.43 -4.01 -5.59
CA ALA A 19 2.53 -4.07 -6.53
C ALA A 19 2.98 -5.52 -6.77
N PHE A 20 3.09 -6.32 -5.71
CA PHE A 20 3.51 -7.70 -5.79
C PHE A 20 2.45 -8.58 -6.48
N VAL A 21 1.21 -8.58 -5.98
CA VAL A 21 0.12 -9.40 -6.54
C VAL A 21 -0.16 -8.99 -7.99
N GLY A 22 -0.15 -7.68 -8.29
CA GLY A 22 -0.30 -7.18 -9.64
C GLY A 22 0.84 -7.64 -10.55
N GLY A 23 2.08 -7.54 -10.07
CA GLY A 23 3.27 -7.97 -10.80
C GLY A 23 3.25 -9.45 -11.12
N VAL A 24 2.87 -10.30 -10.17
CA VAL A 24 2.79 -11.75 -10.44
C VAL A 24 1.69 -12.07 -11.45
N ASN A 25 0.52 -11.44 -11.36
CA ASN A 25 -0.55 -11.61 -12.35
C ASN A 25 -0.10 -11.20 -13.77
N LEU A 26 0.71 -10.15 -13.90
CA LEU A 26 1.28 -9.74 -15.18
C LEU A 26 2.27 -10.78 -15.74
N THR A 27 3.05 -11.42 -14.88
CA THR A 27 4.00 -12.47 -15.29
C THR A 27 3.34 -13.82 -15.59
N GLY A 28 2.17 -14.10 -15.00
CA GLY A 28 1.42 -15.34 -15.19
C GLY A 28 0.46 -15.35 -16.38
N GLU A 29 0.65 -14.46 -17.36
CA GLU A 29 -0.19 -14.30 -18.56
C GLU A 29 -1.66 -13.86 -18.31
N ILE A 30 -2.03 -13.53 -17.06
CA ILE A 30 -3.29 -12.85 -16.71
C ILE A 30 -3.09 -11.33 -16.87
N VAL A 31 -2.72 -10.93 -18.09
CA VAL A 31 -2.49 -9.51 -18.44
C VAL A 31 -3.85 -8.86 -18.70
N GLY A 32 -4.55 -8.56 -17.61
CA GLY A 32 -5.76 -7.74 -17.61
C GLY A 32 -5.44 -6.29 -17.23
N PRO A 33 -6.25 -5.31 -17.68
CA PRO A 33 -6.12 -3.92 -17.23
C PRO A 33 -6.09 -3.78 -15.70
N GLY A 34 -6.77 -4.66 -14.98
CA GLY A 34 -6.77 -4.72 -13.51
C GLY A 34 -5.40 -5.01 -12.90
N SER A 35 -4.60 -5.94 -13.44
CA SER A 35 -3.28 -6.29 -12.89
C SER A 35 -2.25 -5.20 -13.12
N VAL A 36 -2.33 -4.50 -14.26
CA VAL A 36 -1.52 -3.30 -14.54
C VAL A 36 -1.87 -2.17 -13.55
N LEU A 37 -3.16 -1.86 -13.40
CA LEU A 37 -3.61 -0.80 -12.49
C LEU A 37 -3.25 -1.10 -11.04
N MET A 38 -3.34 -2.36 -10.62
CA MET A 38 -2.95 -2.78 -9.28
C MET A 38 -1.44 -2.63 -9.06
N SER A 39 -0.63 -3.01 -10.06
CA SER A 39 0.83 -2.86 -9.99
C SER A 39 1.25 -1.39 -9.89
N LEU A 40 0.77 -0.57 -10.82
CA LEU A 40 1.10 0.85 -10.88
C LEU A 40 0.53 1.61 -9.68
N GLY A 41 -0.69 1.30 -9.25
CA GLY A 41 -1.29 1.87 -8.06
C GLY A 41 -0.50 1.53 -6.80
N GLY A 42 -0.08 0.26 -6.66
CA GLY A 42 0.78 -0.18 -5.56
C GLY A 42 2.11 0.57 -5.49
N LEU A 43 2.81 0.66 -6.63
CA LEU A 43 4.04 1.44 -6.75
C LEU A 43 3.83 2.93 -6.45
N GLY A 44 2.72 3.50 -6.93
CA GLY A 44 2.34 4.88 -6.65
C GLY A 44 2.17 5.15 -5.16
N MET A 45 1.53 4.25 -4.42
CA MET A 45 1.35 4.39 -2.97
C MET A 45 2.69 4.31 -2.22
N ILE A 46 3.60 3.42 -2.63
CA ILE A 46 4.95 3.33 -2.05
C ILE A 46 5.71 4.63 -2.29
N LEU A 47 5.74 5.10 -3.55
CA LEU A 47 6.45 6.32 -3.92
C LEU A 47 5.88 7.56 -3.24
N TYR A 48 4.56 7.69 -3.17
CA TYR A 48 3.89 8.77 -2.45
C TYR A 48 4.28 8.77 -0.97
N SER A 49 4.20 7.61 -0.32
CA SER A 49 4.55 7.47 1.10
C SER A 49 6.02 7.80 1.36
N ALA A 50 6.93 7.31 0.51
CA ALA A 50 8.36 7.61 0.61
C ALA A 50 8.65 9.09 0.39
N TYR A 51 8.04 9.70 -0.63
CA TYR A 51 8.17 11.13 -0.91
C TYR A 51 7.71 11.97 0.29
N THR A 52 6.51 11.69 0.81
CA THR A 52 5.95 12.47 1.92
C THR A 52 6.73 12.30 3.22
N LEU A 53 7.26 11.10 3.51
CA LEU A 53 8.06 10.86 4.71
C LEU A 53 9.48 11.46 4.65
N VAL A 54 10.10 11.51 3.47
CA VAL A 54 11.51 11.92 3.32
C VAL A 54 11.65 13.38 2.91
N LEU A 55 10.79 13.85 2.01
CA LEU A 55 10.91 15.15 1.34
C LEU A 55 9.75 16.09 1.61
N GLY A 56 8.59 15.56 2.04
CA GLY A 56 7.40 16.34 2.35
C GLY A 56 7.29 16.75 3.81
N GLU A 57 6.15 17.35 4.16
CA GLU A 57 5.75 17.64 5.53
C GLU A 57 4.72 16.60 6.01
N PRO A 58 5.17 15.49 6.59
CA PRO A 58 4.31 14.34 6.86
C PRO A 58 3.29 14.57 7.98
N VAL A 59 3.37 15.68 8.74
CA VAL A 59 2.47 15.92 9.88
C VAL A 59 1.17 16.60 9.45
N GLU A 60 1.21 17.52 8.48
CA GLU A 60 0.03 18.30 8.06
C GLU A 60 -0.97 17.47 7.25
N SER A 61 -0.48 16.41 6.59
CA SER A 61 -1.26 15.61 5.65
C SER A 61 -1.90 14.36 6.28
N VAL A 62 -1.67 14.09 7.57
CA VAL A 62 -2.11 12.84 8.21
C VAL A 62 -3.47 13.04 8.89
N PRO A 63 -4.46 12.18 8.60
CA PRO A 63 -5.81 12.31 9.14
C PRO A 63 -5.88 12.04 10.66
N GLU A 64 -7.08 12.17 11.23
CA GLU A 64 -7.34 11.89 12.64
C GLU A 64 -6.96 10.46 13.06
N ASP A 65 -6.75 10.24 14.35
CA ASP A 65 -6.18 9.00 14.89
C ASP A 65 -7.00 7.75 14.52
N MET A 66 -8.33 7.89 14.48
CA MET A 66 -9.24 6.81 14.08
C MET A 66 -8.96 6.33 12.64
N TRP A 67 -8.69 7.27 11.72
CA TRP A 67 -8.37 6.94 10.34
C TRP A 67 -7.00 6.28 10.23
N VAL A 68 -6.01 6.76 11.00
CA VAL A 68 -4.68 6.14 11.03
C VAL A 68 -4.75 4.69 11.52
N ALA A 69 -5.50 4.44 12.60
CA ALA A 69 -5.70 3.09 13.11
C ALA A 69 -6.45 2.20 12.11
N ALA A 70 -7.50 2.73 11.45
CA ALA A 70 -8.24 2.00 10.43
C ALA A 70 -7.37 1.64 9.22
N THR A 71 -6.53 2.57 8.74
CA THR A 71 -5.59 2.31 7.64
C THR A 71 -4.55 1.26 8.03
N ALA A 72 -4.02 1.31 9.25
CA ALA A 72 -3.06 0.31 9.73
C ALA A 72 -3.68 -1.08 9.85
N ALA A 73 -4.88 -1.18 10.42
CA ALA A 73 -5.63 -2.44 10.50
C ALA A 73 -5.96 -2.98 9.10
N GLY A 74 -6.43 -2.11 8.20
CA GLY A 74 -6.72 -2.47 6.81
C GLY A 74 -5.50 -2.99 6.05
N ALA A 75 -4.35 -2.32 6.19
CA ALA A 75 -3.10 -2.75 5.57
C ALA A 75 -2.63 -4.11 6.13
N ALA A 76 -2.76 -4.34 7.44
CA ALA A 76 -2.43 -5.63 8.05
C ALA A 76 -3.35 -6.77 7.58
N LEU A 77 -4.66 -6.52 7.50
CA LEU A 77 -5.62 -7.49 6.97
C LEU A 77 -5.38 -7.78 5.48
N LEU A 78 -5.03 -6.75 4.69
CA LEU A 78 -4.69 -6.91 3.28
C LEU A 78 -3.40 -7.74 3.12
N ALA A 79 -2.37 -7.49 3.93
CA ALA A 79 -1.15 -8.28 3.93
C ALA A 79 -1.42 -9.74 4.34
N LEU A 80 -2.27 -9.96 5.36
CA LEU A 80 -2.67 -11.30 5.77
C LEU A 80 -3.40 -12.02 4.63
N TRP A 81 -4.36 -11.36 3.99
CA TRP A 81 -5.06 -11.89 2.82
C TRP A 81 -4.09 -12.25 1.69
N ALA A 82 -3.11 -11.39 1.41
CA ALA A 82 -2.11 -11.63 0.36
C ALA A 82 -1.25 -12.87 0.62
N VAL A 83 -0.94 -13.17 1.88
CA VAL A 83 -0.11 -14.33 2.26
C VAL A 83 -0.92 -15.61 2.42
N THR A 84 -2.19 -15.53 2.80
CA THR A 84 -2.99 -16.70 3.20
C THR A 84 -4.08 -17.12 2.22
N VAL A 85 -4.58 -16.19 1.41
CA VAL A 85 -5.75 -16.40 0.55
C VAL A 85 -5.47 -16.09 -0.91
N SER A 86 -4.68 -15.05 -1.18
CA SER A 86 -4.44 -14.60 -2.55
C SER A 86 -3.83 -15.75 -3.36
N PRO A 87 -4.48 -16.17 -4.46
CA PRO A 87 -4.06 -17.32 -5.26
C PRO A 87 -2.90 -16.98 -6.21
N VAL A 88 -2.05 -16.03 -5.81
CA VAL A 88 -0.79 -15.75 -6.51
C VAL A 88 0.05 -17.02 -6.53
#